data_AF-A0A2E1HGQ9-F1
#
_entry.id   AF-A0A2E1HGQ9-F1
#
_cell.length_a   1.000
_cell.length_b   1.000
_cell.length_c   1.000
_cell.angle_alpha   90.00
_cell.angle_beta   90.00
_cell.angle_gamma   90.00
#
_symmetry.space_group_name_H-M   'P 1'
#
loop_
_entity.id
_entity.type
_entity.pdbx_description
1 polymer ?
#
loop_
_entity_poly.entity_id
_entity_poly.type
_entity_poly.pdbx_seq_one_letter_code
_entity_poly.pdbx_strand_id
1 'polypeptide(L)'
;MGMTLDPDDIARYRREGFLSPLRVMTESDMAIRLRALEEIEQSRAGRLAPHHNIKAHLLIPWVWDLVHHPEIVGPVRALLGPDVLCWAAGFFDKRPGDQKYVSWHQDSTYWGLSEPTGLTAWVALTPSMPENGCMRVSPRTHHVPLAHADTGDRSNMLPGREIVVAEVDEAAAVDIRLSPGEMSLHHSLLIHGSQPNTSGQRRCGLAIRYIPGHVTRKSSETGSATLVAGRDHGHFALEQPPESAFHPDALARYAVIQRQWMRDVFSEFSRGTAS
;
A
#
# COMPACT_ATOMS: atom_id res chain seq x y z
N MET A 1 -12.94 -0.12 20.45
CA MET A 1 -13.21 -1.42 19.78
C MET A 1 -13.32 -1.09 18.31
N GLY A 2 -12.48 -1.69 17.44
CA GLY A 2 -12.49 -1.39 16.01
C GLY A 2 -13.49 -2.24 15.23
N MET A 3 -13.72 -1.90 13.96
CA MET A 3 -14.47 -2.73 13.00
C MET A 3 -14.09 -4.21 13.11
N THR A 4 -15.10 -5.08 13.10
CA THR A 4 -14.95 -6.53 13.02
C THR A 4 -15.61 -7.00 11.74
N LEU A 5 -14.96 -7.89 11.00
CA LEU A 5 -15.56 -8.53 9.83
C LEU A 5 -16.44 -9.70 10.26
N ASP A 6 -17.59 -9.83 9.62
CA ASP A 6 -18.41 -11.02 9.78
C ASP A 6 -17.82 -12.22 8.99
N PRO A 7 -18.28 -13.45 9.25
CA PRO A 7 -17.79 -14.64 8.54
C PRO A 7 -17.98 -14.59 7.01
N ASP A 8 -19.02 -13.93 6.51
CA ASP A 8 -19.35 -13.87 5.09
C ASP A 8 -18.39 -12.92 4.35
N ASP A 9 -18.04 -11.79 4.96
CA ASP A 9 -17.02 -10.86 4.47
C ASP A 9 -15.64 -11.52 4.43
N ILE A 10 -15.28 -12.30 5.45
CA ILE A 10 -14.04 -13.08 5.47
C ILE A 10 -14.05 -14.13 4.35
N ALA A 11 -15.15 -14.85 4.16
CA ALA A 11 -15.30 -15.84 3.11
C ALA A 11 -15.23 -15.18 1.70
N ARG A 12 -15.84 -14.01 1.52
CA ARG A 12 -15.76 -13.22 0.30
C ARG A 12 -14.33 -12.78 0.01
N TYR A 13 -13.61 -12.24 0.99
CA TYR A 13 -12.21 -11.87 0.82
C TYR A 13 -11.35 -13.07 0.42
N ARG A 14 -11.51 -14.22 1.08
CA ARG A 14 -10.74 -15.43 0.76
C ARG A 14 -11.00 -15.94 -0.65
N ARG A 15 -12.25 -15.85 -1.11
CA ARG A 15 -12.67 -16.30 -2.45
C ARG A 15 -12.26 -15.31 -3.55
N GLU A 16 -12.59 -14.03 -3.39
CA GLU A 16 -12.39 -13.01 -4.44
C GLU A 16 -11.01 -12.36 -4.40
N GLY A 17 -10.32 -12.45 -3.26
CA GLY A 17 -9.00 -11.86 -3.02
C GLY A 17 -9.05 -10.39 -2.58
N PHE A 18 -10.25 -9.80 -2.47
CA PHE A 18 -10.45 -8.43 -1.99
C PHE A 18 -11.79 -8.26 -1.24
N LEU A 19 -11.89 -7.14 -0.53
CA LEU A 19 -13.08 -6.70 0.19
C LEU A 19 -13.21 -5.17 0.08
N SER A 20 -14.35 -4.67 -0.43
CA SER A 20 -14.57 -3.25 -0.68
C SER A 20 -16.06 -2.95 -0.89
N PRO A 21 -16.55 -1.74 -0.55
CA PRO A 21 -15.89 -0.72 0.27
C PRO A 21 -16.06 -1.00 1.77
N LEU A 22 -15.13 -0.50 2.59
CA LEU A 22 -15.23 -0.51 4.06
C LEU A 22 -15.02 0.92 4.59
N ARG A 23 -15.91 1.41 5.45
CA ARG A 23 -15.84 2.77 6.01
C ARG A 23 -14.83 2.83 7.16
N VAL A 24 -13.77 3.63 7.03
CA VAL A 24 -12.75 3.84 8.07
C VAL A 24 -13.06 5.05 8.92
N MET A 25 -13.46 6.16 8.30
CA MET A 25 -13.77 7.41 8.98
C MET A 25 -14.74 8.27 8.16
N THR A 26 -15.24 9.34 8.77
CA THR A 26 -16.13 10.28 8.07
C THR A 26 -15.40 11.02 6.95
N GLU A 27 -16.14 11.52 5.95
CA GLU A 27 -15.57 12.35 4.90
C GLU A 27 -14.97 13.65 5.46
N SER A 28 -15.57 14.22 6.51
CA SER A 28 -15.05 15.40 7.19
C SER A 28 -13.71 15.13 7.89
N ASP A 29 -13.59 13.97 8.55
CA ASP A 29 -12.32 13.54 9.14
C ASP A 29 -11.26 13.33 8.06
N MET A 30 -11.62 12.69 6.95
CA MET A 30 -10.69 12.48 5.85
C MET A 30 -10.26 13.80 5.21
N ALA A 31 -11.17 14.77 5.07
CA ALA A 31 -10.86 16.09 4.55
C ALA A 31 -9.82 16.85 5.41
N ILE A 32 -9.80 16.62 6.74
CA ILE A 32 -8.74 17.15 7.61
C ILE A 32 -7.38 16.57 7.23
N ARG A 33 -7.29 15.26 6.96
CA ARG A 33 -6.04 14.58 6.61
C ARG A 33 -5.57 14.95 5.20
N LEU A 34 -6.50 15.11 4.26
CA LEU A 34 -6.19 15.63 2.92
C LEU A 34 -5.59 17.04 3.00
N ARG A 35 -6.18 17.95 3.79
CA ARG A 35 -5.61 19.30 4.00
C ARG A 35 -4.22 19.24 4.62
N ALA A 36 -4.01 18.39 5.63
CA ALA A 36 -2.70 18.20 6.24
C ALA A 36 -1.66 17.67 5.24
N LEU A 37 -2.04 16.78 4.30
CA LEU A 37 -1.18 16.35 3.20
C LEU A 37 -0.85 17.52 2.27
N GLU A 38 -1.85 18.33 1.90
CA GLU A 38 -1.67 19.47 1.01
C GLU A 38 -0.75 20.54 1.62
N GLU A 39 -0.83 20.81 2.92
CA GLU A 39 0.09 21.69 3.65
C GLU A 39 1.55 21.15 3.63
N ILE A 40 1.70 19.83 3.77
CA ILE A 40 2.98 19.12 3.66
C ILE A 40 3.56 19.21 2.23
N GLU A 41 2.70 19.19 1.22
CA GLU A 41 3.08 19.35 -0.18
C GLU A 41 3.46 20.81 -0.51
N GLN A 42 2.70 21.78 0.00
CA GLN A 42 2.92 23.22 -0.18
C GLN A 42 4.20 23.72 0.50
N SER A 43 4.51 23.21 1.69
CA SER A 43 5.79 23.46 2.37
C SER A 43 6.99 22.79 1.67
N ARG A 44 6.74 22.09 0.57
CA ARG A 44 7.73 21.43 -0.30
C ARG A 44 7.56 21.91 -1.73
N ALA A 45 8.20 21.22 -2.68
CA ALA A 45 8.07 21.48 -4.12
C ALA A 45 6.70 21.05 -4.69
N GLY A 46 5.60 21.31 -3.97
CA GLY A 46 4.23 21.02 -4.38
C GLY A 46 3.84 19.54 -4.38
N ARG A 47 4.70 18.64 -3.88
CA ARG A 47 4.47 17.19 -3.78
C ARG A 47 5.36 16.53 -2.73
N LEU A 48 4.96 15.36 -2.25
CA LEU A 48 5.86 14.49 -1.50
C LEU A 48 6.93 13.91 -2.43
N ALA A 49 8.20 13.96 -2.01
CA ALA A 49 9.28 13.37 -2.80
C ALA A 49 9.14 11.83 -2.83
N PRO A 50 9.38 11.15 -3.98
CA PRO A 50 9.18 9.70 -4.09
C PRO A 50 9.90 8.90 -3.01
N HIS A 51 11.12 9.32 -2.64
CA HIS A 51 11.89 8.64 -1.60
C HIS A 51 11.35 8.82 -0.19
N HIS A 52 10.55 9.86 0.08
CA HIS A 52 9.85 10.02 1.35
C HIS A 52 8.51 9.25 1.39
N ASN A 53 8.06 8.72 0.25
CA ASN A 53 6.77 8.05 0.10
C ASN A 53 6.83 6.53 0.38
N ILE A 54 8.01 5.95 0.59
CA ILE A 54 8.20 4.49 0.77
C ILE A 54 7.55 4.01 2.08
N LYS A 55 7.78 4.74 3.17
CA LYS A 55 7.22 4.52 4.51
C LYS A 55 6.80 5.86 5.13
N ALA A 56 5.87 6.55 4.48
CA ALA A 56 5.46 7.90 4.84
C ALA A 56 4.94 8.00 6.30
N HIS A 57 4.45 6.90 6.87
CA HIS A 57 4.03 6.81 8.27
C HIS A 57 5.17 7.10 9.27
N LEU A 58 6.43 6.92 8.88
CA LEU A 58 7.58 7.23 9.72
C LEU A 58 7.98 8.71 9.69
N LEU A 59 7.35 9.51 8.83
CA LEU A 59 7.66 10.93 8.65
C LEU A 59 6.45 11.82 8.94
N ILE A 60 5.24 11.27 8.95
CA ILE A 60 4.00 12.04 9.06
C ILE A 60 3.14 11.47 10.20
N PRO A 61 2.97 12.19 11.33
CA PRO A 61 2.28 11.67 12.52
C PRO A 61 0.86 11.16 12.25
N TRP A 62 0.05 11.88 11.49
CA TRP A 62 -1.33 11.41 11.22
C TRP A 62 -1.36 10.16 10.34
N VAL A 63 -0.31 9.89 9.55
CA VAL A 63 -0.19 8.64 8.78
C VAL A 63 0.23 7.50 9.72
N TRP A 64 1.12 7.76 10.69
CA TRP A 64 1.41 6.82 11.78
C TRP A 64 0.13 6.42 12.52
N ASP A 65 -0.72 7.38 12.89
CA ASP A 65 -1.99 7.11 13.54
C ASP A 65 -2.91 6.26 12.66
N LEU A 66 -2.92 6.54 11.35
CA LEU A 66 -3.75 5.83 10.39
C LEU A 66 -3.33 4.36 10.23
N VAL A 67 -2.04 4.03 10.22
CA VAL A 67 -1.62 2.61 10.13
C VAL A 67 -1.99 1.79 11.38
N HIS A 68 -2.27 2.46 12.50
CA HIS A 68 -2.75 1.86 13.75
C HIS A 68 -4.27 1.97 13.92
N HIS A 69 -4.99 2.56 12.97
CA HIS A 69 -6.39 2.92 13.16
C HIS A 69 -7.26 1.68 13.39
N PRO A 70 -8.10 1.65 14.43
CA PRO A 70 -8.83 0.44 14.82
C PRO A 70 -9.80 -0.06 13.74
N GLU A 71 -10.42 0.84 12.97
CA GLU A 71 -11.29 0.48 11.84
C GLU A 71 -10.52 -0.13 10.65
N ILE A 72 -9.20 0.02 10.60
CA ILE A 72 -8.32 -0.64 9.60
C ILE A 72 -7.75 -1.92 10.19
N VAL A 73 -7.13 -1.84 11.37
CA VAL A 73 -6.41 -2.95 12.01
C VAL A 73 -7.36 -4.07 12.42
N GLY A 74 -8.61 -3.76 12.82
CA GLY A 74 -9.61 -4.77 13.17
C GLY A 74 -9.87 -5.78 12.03
N PRO A 75 -10.30 -5.33 10.84
CA PRO A 75 -10.43 -6.17 9.66
C PRO A 75 -9.15 -6.87 9.25
N VAL A 76 -8.01 -6.18 9.29
CA VAL A 76 -6.70 -6.77 8.96
C VAL A 76 -6.39 -7.96 9.87
N ARG A 77 -6.62 -7.85 11.18
CA ARG A 77 -6.40 -8.95 12.14
C ARG A 77 -7.34 -10.12 11.90
N ALA A 78 -8.59 -9.86 11.50
CA ALA A 78 -9.52 -10.93 11.14
C ALA A 78 -9.05 -11.75 9.92
N LEU A 79 -8.29 -11.13 9.02
CA LEU A 79 -7.78 -11.76 7.81
C LEU A 79 -6.38 -12.38 7.96
N LEU A 80 -5.47 -11.71 8.67
CA LEU A 80 -4.05 -12.11 8.81
C LEU A 80 -3.74 -12.84 10.12
N GLY A 81 -4.62 -12.77 11.11
CA GLY A 81 -4.38 -13.27 12.46
C GLY A 81 -4.06 -12.16 13.47
N PRO A 82 -3.77 -12.53 14.73
CA PRO A 82 -3.75 -11.59 15.85
C PRO A 82 -2.55 -10.65 15.86
N ASP A 83 -1.42 -11.08 15.27
CA ASP A 83 -0.13 -10.41 15.27
C ASP A 83 0.13 -9.83 13.89
N VAL A 84 0.23 -8.50 13.82
CA VAL A 84 0.27 -7.77 12.55
C VAL A 84 1.33 -6.68 12.59
N LEU A 85 2.11 -6.62 11.52
CA LEU A 85 3.06 -5.56 11.25
C LEU A 85 2.59 -4.74 10.05
N CYS A 86 2.74 -3.42 10.11
CA CYS A 86 2.73 -2.56 8.92
C CYS A 86 4.13 -2.60 8.29
N TRP A 87 4.19 -3.16 7.08
CA TRP A 87 5.40 -3.25 6.28
C TRP A 87 5.75 -1.92 5.63
N ALA A 88 4.77 -1.23 5.04
CA ALA A 88 4.99 0.07 4.41
C ALA A 88 3.68 0.82 4.17
N ALA A 89 3.70 2.15 4.29
CA ALA A 89 2.58 3.00 3.92
C ALA A 89 3.04 4.12 2.97
N GLY A 90 2.36 4.27 1.85
CA GLY A 90 2.71 5.26 0.82
C GLY A 90 1.53 5.73 0.00
N PHE A 91 1.60 6.99 -0.46
CA PHE A 91 0.54 7.64 -1.23
C PHE A 91 0.60 7.24 -2.70
N PHE A 92 -0.57 7.03 -3.29
CA PHE A 92 -0.77 6.93 -4.72
C PHE A 92 -1.65 8.09 -5.18
N ASP A 93 -0.99 9.15 -5.64
CA ASP A 93 -1.61 10.41 -6.07
C ASP A 93 -1.56 10.56 -7.59
N LYS A 94 -2.72 10.80 -8.20
CA LYS A 94 -2.89 11.14 -9.61
C LYS A 94 -3.62 12.46 -9.71
N ARG A 95 -2.92 13.50 -10.17
CA ARG A 95 -3.48 14.84 -10.37
C ARG A 95 -4.37 14.89 -11.62
N PRO A 96 -5.23 15.92 -11.77
CA PRO A 96 -6.01 16.10 -12.98
C PRO A 96 -5.16 16.02 -14.24
N GLY A 97 -5.54 15.18 -15.21
CA GLY A 97 -4.81 14.95 -16.45
C GLY A 97 -3.51 14.16 -16.35
N ASP A 98 -3.14 13.63 -15.18
CA ASP A 98 -1.90 12.86 -15.01
C ASP A 98 -1.97 11.56 -15.82
N GLN A 99 -1.01 11.40 -16.75
CA GLN A 99 -0.89 10.25 -17.64
C GLN A 99 -0.30 9.01 -16.95
N LYS A 100 0.15 9.15 -15.69
CA LYS A 100 0.70 8.03 -14.94
C LYS A 100 -0.33 6.97 -14.61
N TYR A 101 0.12 5.71 -14.67
CA TYR A 101 -0.71 4.55 -14.39
C TYR A 101 0.04 3.56 -13.49
N VAL A 102 -0.70 2.53 -13.05
CA VAL A 102 -0.13 1.35 -12.40
C VAL A 102 -0.53 0.17 -13.28
N SER A 103 0.44 -0.51 -13.87
CA SER A 103 0.20 -1.73 -14.65
C SER A 103 -0.42 -2.83 -13.77
N TRP A 104 -0.99 -3.84 -14.43
CA TRP A 104 -1.38 -5.06 -13.75
C TRP A 104 -0.16 -5.71 -13.08
N HIS A 105 -0.22 -5.88 -11.77
CA HIS A 105 0.87 -6.42 -10.97
C HIS A 105 0.34 -7.16 -9.74
N GLN A 106 1.25 -7.85 -9.05
CA GLN A 106 1.04 -8.39 -7.71
C GLN A 106 1.95 -7.61 -6.75
N ASP A 107 1.43 -7.25 -5.59
CA ASP A 107 2.11 -6.40 -4.61
C ASP A 107 3.38 -7.11 -4.07
N SER A 108 3.27 -8.40 -3.70
CA SER A 108 4.33 -9.10 -2.95
C SER A 108 5.61 -9.40 -3.73
N THR A 109 5.62 -9.23 -5.06
CA THR A 109 6.71 -9.66 -5.96
C THR A 109 8.08 -9.18 -5.48
N TYR A 110 8.16 -7.92 -5.00
CA TYR A 110 9.41 -7.31 -4.57
C TYR A 110 9.47 -6.99 -3.07
N TRP A 111 8.63 -7.63 -2.24
CA TRP A 111 8.67 -7.39 -0.79
C TRP A 111 9.79 -8.18 -0.09
N GLY A 112 10.37 -9.19 -0.75
CA GLY A 112 11.49 -9.97 -0.20
C GLY A 112 11.13 -10.76 1.07
N LEU A 113 9.86 -11.13 1.22
CA LEU A 113 9.32 -11.86 2.37
C LEU A 113 9.36 -13.38 2.14
N SER A 114 9.44 -14.13 3.23
CA SER A 114 9.41 -15.60 3.25
C SER A 114 8.15 -16.16 2.59
N GLU A 115 7.01 -15.51 2.81
CA GLU A 115 5.70 -15.93 2.30
C GLU A 115 4.90 -14.73 1.75
N PRO A 116 4.15 -14.89 0.65
CA PRO A 116 3.32 -13.83 0.06
C PRO A 116 1.92 -13.77 0.69
N THR A 117 1.85 -13.74 2.03
CA THR A 117 0.61 -13.85 2.81
C THR A 117 0.10 -12.51 3.36
N GLY A 118 0.74 -11.39 2.97
CA GLY A 118 0.31 -10.06 3.36
C GLY A 118 -0.91 -9.55 2.59
N LEU A 119 -1.41 -8.39 3.00
CA LEU A 119 -2.49 -7.68 2.32
C LEU A 119 -2.25 -6.16 2.33
N THR A 120 -2.93 -5.46 1.43
CA THR A 120 -2.89 -3.99 1.36
C THR A 120 -4.27 -3.43 1.71
N ALA A 121 -4.31 -2.48 2.64
CA ALA A 121 -5.44 -1.60 2.84
C ALA A 121 -5.22 -0.31 2.03
N TRP A 122 -6.08 -0.05 1.05
CA TRP A 122 -6.03 1.17 0.26
C TRP A 122 -7.11 2.13 0.75
N VAL A 123 -6.70 3.22 1.40
CA VAL A 123 -7.60 4.21 2.02
C VAL A 123 -7.74 5.43 1.13
N ALA A 124 -8.96 5.78 0.75
CA ALA A 124 -9.26 6.90 -0.12
C ALA A 124 -9.20 8.24 0.64
N LEU A 125 -8.32 9.16 0.22
CA LEU A 125 -8.29 10.54 0.71
C LEU A 125 -9.21 11.45 -0.11
N THR A 126 -9.39 11.13 -1.39
CA THR A 126 -10.31 11.79 -2.32
C THR A 126 -11.23 10.73 -2.94
N PRO A 127 -12.31 11.11 -3.66
CA PRO A 127 -13.06 10.14 -4.44
C PRO A 127 -12.16 9.34 -5.38
N SER A 128 -12.36 8.03 -5.43
CA SER A 128 -11.67 7.10 -6.33
C SER A 128 -12.70 6.51 -7.28
N MET A 129 -12.72 7.00 -8.52
CA MET A 129 -13.70 6.66 -9.56
C MET A 129 -12.97 6.26 -10.86
N PRO A 130 -13.61 5.52 -11.78
CA PRO A 130 -12.94 5.09 -13.01
C PRO A 130 -12.32 6.24 -13.81
N GLU A 131 -13.02 7.36 -13.93
CA GLU A 131 -12.60 8.56 -14.68
C GLU A 131 -11.34 9.23 -14.11
N ASN A 132 -11.10 9.11 -12.79
CA ASN A 132 -9.92 9.63 -12.12
C ASN A 132 -8.86 8.55 -11.80
N GLY A 133 -9.04 7.37 -12.40
CA GLY A 133 -8.08 6.28 -12.34
C GLY A 133 -8.13 5.51 -11.04
N CYS A 134 -9.32 5.10 -10.59
CA CYS A 134 -9.48 4.17 -9.47
C CYS A 134 -8.69 2.87 -9.70
N MET A 135 -8.42 2.15 -8.62
CA MET A 135 -7.85 0.81 -8.72
C MET A 135 -8.85 -0.12 -9.40
N ARG A 136 -8.32 -1.06 -10.19
CA ARG A 136 -9.05 -2.16 -10.78
C ARG A 136 -8.40 -3.46 -10.33
N VAL A 137 -9.20 -4.49 -10.08
CA VAL A 137 -8.72 -5.80 -9.65
C VAL A 137 -9.21 -6.88 -10.60
N SER A 138 -8.41 -7.92 -10.77
CA SER A 138 -8.83 -9.16 -11.42
C SER A 138 -9.17 -10.18 -10.32
N PRO A 139 -10.45 -10.43 -10.01
CA PRO A 139 -10.85 -11.28 -8.89
C PRO A 139 -10.27 -12.70 -8.98
N ARG A 140 -10.01 -13.32 -7.83
CA ARG A 140 -9.59 -14.74 -7.70
C ARG A 140 -8.22 -15.06 -8.31
N THR A 141 -7.38 -14.05 -8.50
CA THR A 141 -6.02 -14.21 -9.06
C THR A 141 -4.94 -14.31 -7.97
N HIS A 142 -5.33 -14.26 -6.69
CA HIS A 142 -4.42 -14.17 -5.55
C HIS A 142 -3.86 -15.50 -5.04
N HIS A 143 -4.07 -16.59 -5.77
CA HIS A 143 -3.74 -17.94 -5.31
C HIS A 143 -2.28 -18.34 -5.51
N VAL A 144 -1.59 -17.75 -6.49
CA VAL A 144 -0.21 -18.09 -6.83
C VAL A 144 0.60 -16.85 -7.17
N PRO A 145 1.89 -16.81 -6.83
CA PRO A 145 2.80 -15.81 -7.38
C PRO A 145 3.00 -16.05 -8.87
N LEU A 146 2.98 -14.98 -9.65
CA LEU A 146 3.22 -14.97 -11.09
C LEU A 146 4.55 -14.27 -11.40
N ALA A 147 5.08 -14.54 -12.59
CA ALA A 147 6.26 -13.83 -13.07
C ALA A 147 5.90 -12.39 -13.43
N HIS A 148 6.87 -11.49 -13.30
CA HIS A 148 6.75 -10.09 -13.68
C HIS A 148 7.88 -9.69 -14.62
N ALA A 149 7.60 -8.77 -15.53
CA ALA A 149 8.58 -8.18 -16.44
C ALA A 149 8.65 -6.66 -16.26
N ASP A 150 9.82 -6.06 -16.47
CA ASP A 150 9.98 -4.60 -16.51
C ASP A 150 9.44 -4.06 -17.85
N THR A 151 8.48 -3.14 -17.79
CA THR A 151 7.90 -2.50 -18.99
C THR A 151 8.80 -1.42 -19.61
N GLY A 152 9.80 -0.93 -18.89
CA GLY A 152 10.63 0.22 -19.25
C GLY A 152 9.91 1.56 -19.17
N ASP A 153 8.60 1.59 -18.94
CA ASP A 153 7.76 2.80 -19.01
C ASP A 153 7.86 3.65 -17.74
N ARG A 154 8.40 4.86 -17.90
CA ARG A 154 8.59 5.84 -16.81
C ARG A 154 7.27 6.43 -16.29
N SER A 155 6.17 6.23 -17.01
CA SER A 155 4.82 6.66 -16.62
C SER A 155 4.17 5.65 -15.67
N ASN A 156 4.72 4.44 -15.57
CA ASN A 156 4.32 3.47 -14.57
C ASN A 156 4.81 3.93 -13.19
N MET A 157 3.89 4.01 -12.24
CA MET A 157 4.17 4.49 -10.88
C MET A 157 4.87 3.44 -10.00
N LEU A 158 4.93 2.19 -10.45
CA LEU A 158 5.61 1.13 -9.72
C LEU A 158 7.14 1.32 -9.77
N PRO A 159 7.87 1.12 -8.66
CA PRO A 159 9.33 1.30 -8.62
C PRO A 159 10.08 0.50 -9.69
N GLY A 160 9.61 -0.72 -9.98
CA GLY A 160 10.19 -1.62 -10.99
C GLY A 160 9.55 -1.54 -12.36
N ARG A 161 8.53 -0.70 -12.51
CA ARG A 161 7.70 -0.59 -13.72
C ARG A 161 7.19 -1.96 -14.16
N GLU A 162 6.94 -2.82 -13.19
CA GLU A 162 6.68 -4.22 -13.40
C GLU A 162 5.27 -4.46 -13.96
N ILE A 163 5.12 -5.45 -14.82
CA ILE A 163 3.82 -5.97 -15.26
C ILE A 163 3.80 -7.47 -15.06
N VAL A 164 2.65 -8.00 -14.63
CA VAL A 164 2.44 -9.44 -14.52
C VAL A 164 2.51 -10.07 -15.91
N VAL A 165 3.24 -11.17 -16.04
CA VAL A 165 3.34 -11.97 -17.27
C VAL A 165 2.19 -12.99 -17.26
N ALA A 166 0.97 -12.48 -17.40
CA ALA A 166 -0.25 -13.26 -17.49
C ALA A 166 -1.31 -12.46 -18.26
N GLU A 167 -2.23 -13.16 -18.91
CA GLU A 167 -3.39 -12.52 -19.51
C GLU A 167 -4.36 -12.07 -18.41
N VAL A 168 -4.78 -10.81 -18.48
CA VAL A 168 -5.80 -10.24 -17.60
C VAL A 168 -7.04 -9.97 -18.44
N ASP A 169 -8.16 -10.59 -18.06
CA ASP A 169 -9.45 -10.27 -18.65
C ASP A 169 -9.93 -8.89 -18.17
N GLU A 170 -9.60 -7.87 -18.96
CA GLU A 170 -9.96 -6.48 -18.74
C GLU A 170 -11.47 -6.25 -18.65
N ALA A 171 -12.29 -7.09 -19.30
CA ALA A 171 -13.75 -6.99 -19.28
C ALA A 171 -14.35 -7.55 -17.99
N ALA A 172 -13.70 -8.54 -17.38
CA ALA A 172 -14.08 -9.11 -16.09
C ALA A 172 -13.47 -8.37 -14.89
N ALA A 173 -12.51 -7.47 -15.11
CA ALA A 173 -11.89 -6.70 -14.04
C ALA A 173 -12.88 -5.72 -13.37
N VAL A 174 -12.78 -5.64 -12.04
CA VAL A 174 -13.70 -4.87 -11.19
C VAL A 174 -13.08 -3.54 -10.77
N ASP A 175 -13.81 -2.45 -10.98
CA ASP A 175 -13.42 -1.12 -10.50
C ASP A 175 -13.67 -0.97 -8.99
N ILE A 176 -12.63 -0.57 -8.26
CA ILE A 176 -12.70 -0.29 -6.83
C ILE A 176 -13.06 1.17 -6.60
N ARG A 177 -14.37 1.43 -6.55
CA ARG A 177 -14.95 2.75 -6.29
C ARG A 177 -14.99 3.03 -4.80
N LEU A 178 -14.47 4.18 -4.38
CA LEU A 178 -14.40 4.57 -2.96
C LEU A 178 -14.70 6.05 -2.77
N SER A 179 -15.48 6.37 -1.74
CA SER A 179 -15.63 7.73 -1.22
C SER A 179 -14.50 8.06 -0.22
N PRO A 180 -14.16 9.35 0.00
CA PRO A 180 -13.18 9.73 1.02
C PRO A 180 -13.49 9.11 2.39
N GLY A 181 -12.49 8.53 3.04
CA GLY A 181 -12.66 7.85 4.32
C GLY A 181 -13.10 6.39 4.20
N GLU A 182 -13.32 5.87 2.99
CA GLU A 182 -13.47 4.43 2.74
C GLU A 182 -12.13 3.79 2.36
N MET A 183 -12.07 2.46 2.50
CA MET A 183 -10.96 1.65 2.07
C MET A 183 -11.40 0.41 1.31
N SER A 184 -10.46 -0.15 0.55
CA SER A 184 -10.49 -1.55 0.11
C SER A 184 -9.38 -2.34 0.78
N LEU A 185 -9.60 -3.64 0.99
CA LEU A 185 -8.57 -4.60 1.37
C LEU A 185 -8.32 -5.54 0.19
N HIS A 186 -7.08 -5.78 -0.19
CA HIS A 186 -6.74 -6.77 -1.20
C HIS A 186 -5.52 -7.60 -0.82
N HIS A 187 -5.55 -8.88 -1.19
CA HIS A 187 -4.44 -9.80 -0.96
C HIS A 187 -3.20 -9.35 -1.74
N SER A 188 -2.01 -9.55 -1.17
CA SER A 188 -0.74 -9.12 -1.80
C SER A 188 -0.44 -9.81 -3.14
N LEU A 189 -1.12 -10.92 -3.44
CA LEU A 189 -1.06 -11.61 -4.74
C LEU A 189 -2.24 -11.29 -5.68
N LEU A 190 -3.22 -10.49 -5.28
CA LEU A 190 -4.31 -10.16 -6.19
C LEU A 190 -3.77 -9.31 -7.34
N ILE A 191 -4.04 -9.72 -8.59
CA ILE A 191 -3.68 -8.91 -9.75
C ILE A 191 -4.52 -7.64 -9.74
N HIS A 192 -3.84 -6.49 -9.68
CA HIS A 192 -4.49 -5.19 -9.66
C HIS A 192 -3.67 -4.12 -10.40
N GLY A 193 -4.34 -3.04 -10.80
CA GLY A 193 -3.75 -1.94 -11.57
C GLY A 193 -4.61 -0.69 -11.47
N SER A 194 -4.21 0.40 -12.12
CA SER A 194 -5.04 1.60 -12.21
C SER A 194 -4.71 2.44 -13.44
N GLN A 195 -5.75 2.89 -14.15
CA GLN A 195 -5.63 3.69 -15.37
C GLN A 195 -5.23 5.15 -15.08
N PRO A 196 -4.72 5.90 -16.08
CA PRO A 196 -4.46 7.34 -15.95
C PRO A 196 -5.65 8.15 -15.42
N ASN A 197 -5.37 9.33 -14.88
CA ASN A 197 -6.43 10.26 -14.47
C ASN A 197 -6.78 11.19 -15.63
N THR A 198 -7.89 10.88 -16.31
CA THR A 198 -8.40 11.67 -17.45
C THR A 198 -9.35 12.80 -17.02
N SER A 199 -9.66 12.89 -15.73
CA SER A 199 -10.64 13.83 -15.18
C SER A 199 -10.02 15.15 -14.70
N GLY A 200 -10.90 16.08 -14.31
CA GLY A 200 -10.55 17.32 -13.60
C GLY A 200 -10.32 17.17 -12.10
N GLN A 201 -10.43 15.96 -11.52
CA GLN A 201 -10.40 15.72 -10.07
C GLN A 201 -9.16 14.94 -9.65
N ARG A 202 -8.52 15.32 -8.55
CA ARG A 202 -7.41 14.57 -7.96
C ARG A 202 -7.88 13.20 -7.46
N ARG A 203 -7.08 12.15 -7.67
CA ARG A 203 -7.22 10.85 -7.01
C ARG A 203 -6.03 10.60 -6.09
N CYS A 204 -6.25 10.68 -4.79
CA CYS A 204 -5.25 10.42 -3.78
C CYS A 204 -5.75 9.33 -2.82
N GLY A 205 -4.93 8.31 -2.61
CA GLY A 205 -5.15 7.30 -1.58
C GLY A 205 -3.85 6.85 -0.94
N LEU A 206 -3.95 6.27 0.24
CA LEU A 206 -2.83 5.72 1.00
C LEU A 206 -2.90 4.20 0.94
N ALA A 207 -1.87 3.57 0.39
CA ALA A 207 -1.70 2.12 0.43
C ALA A 207 -0.90 1.73 1.67
N ILE A 208 -1.54 1.03 2.61
CA ILE A 208 -0.94 0.51 3.84
C ILE A 208 -0.79 -1.00 3.69
N ARG A 209 0.45 -1.48 3.65
CA ARG A 209 0.81 -2.89 3.47
C ARG A 209 0.99 -3.54 4.83
N TYR A 210 0.22 -4.57 5.10
CA TYR A 210 0.27 -5.33 6.34
C TYR A 210 0.76 -6.75 6.09
N ILE A 211 1.51 -7.29 7.03
CA ILE A 211 2.02 -8.67 7.00
C ILE A 211 1.74 -9.37 8.34
N PRO A 212 1.52 -10.70 8.34
CA PRO A 212 1.44 -11.47 9.57
C PRO A 212 2.75 -11.40 10.38
N GLY A 213 2.66 -11.38 11.70
CA GLY A 213 3.83 -11.24 12.58
C GLY A 213 4.85 -12.38 12.50
N HIS A 214 4.46 -13.56 12.01
CA HIS A 214 5.35 -14.72 11.83
C HIS A 214 6.18 -14.67 10.55
N VAL A 215 5.85 -13.77 9.61
CA VAL A 215 6.58 -13.67 8.35
C VAL A 215 7.98 -13.10 8.61
N THR A 216 8.98 -13.68 7.94
CA THR A 216 10.38 -13.22 7.98
C THR A 216 10.82 -12.67 6.62
N ARG A 217 12.02 -12.07 6.56
CA ARG A 217 12.67 -11.73 5.29
C ARG A 217 13.38 -12.94 4.68
N LYS A 218 13.42 -13.01 3.36
CA LYS A 218 14.27 -13.97 2.62
C LYS A 218 15.76 -13.63 2.72
N SER A 219 16.09 -12.36 2.91
CA SER A 219 17.47 -11.92 3.10
C SER A 219 17.92 -12.13 4.55
N SER A 220 19.24 -12.21 4.76
CA SER A 220 19.84 -12.30 6.09
C SER A 220 19.82 -10.98 6.87
N GLU A 221 19.40 -9.88 6.25
CA GLU A 221 19.22 -8.59 6.93
C GLU A 221 17.84 -8.53 7.59
N THR A 222 17.78 -8.17 8.87
CA THR A 222 16.54 -8.12 9.67
C THR A 222 15.45 -7.21 9.06
N GLY A 223 15.83 -6.08 8.44
CA GLY A 223 14.88 -5.07 7.98
C GLY A 223 14.11 -4.42 9.14
N SER A 224 13.11 -3.57 8.82
CA SER A 224 12.27 -2.90 9.81
C SER A 224 10.79 -2.91 9.43
N ALA A 225 9.93 -2.95 10.45
CA ALA A 225 8.48 -2.88 10.31
C ALA A 225 7.85 -2.24 11.56
N THR A 226 6.63 -1.73 11.42
CA THR A 226 5.87 -1.14 12.53
C THR A 226 4.93 -2.18 13.12
N LEU A 227 5.04 -2.51 14.41
CA LEU A 227 4.08 -3.39 15.08
C LEU A 227 2.77 -2.64 15.33
N VAL A 228 1.67 -3.10 14.71
CA VAL A 228 0.36 -2.45 14.83
C VAL A 228 -0.63 -3.22 15.69
N ALA A 229 -0.41 -4.54 15.89
CA ALA A 229 -1.21 -5.36 16.78
C ALA A 229 -0.50 -6.65 17.21
N GLY A 230 -0.88 -7.14 18.39
CA GLY A 230 -0.46 -8.45 18.87
C GLY A 230 0.97 -8.48 19.39
N ARG A 231 1.62 -9.63 19.23
CA ARG A 231 2.95 -9.93 19.74
C ARG A 231 4.04 -9.67 18.68
N ASP A 232 5.17 -9.14 19.14
CA ASP A 232 6.42 -9.13 18.37
C ASP A 232 7.11 -10.51 18.42
N HIS A 233 7.48 -11.02 17.24
CA HIS A 233 8.21 -12.28 17.06
C HIS A 233 9.72 -12.08 16.90
N GLY A 234 10.20 -10.83 16.86
CA GLY A 234 11.62 -10.49 16.79
C GLY A 234 12.23 -10.65 15.39
N HIS A 235 11.40 -10.71 14.34
CA HIS A 235 11.84 -10.90 12.96
C HIS A 235 12.23 -9.59 12.25
N PHE A 236 11.77 -8.45 12.76
CA PHE A 236 12.05 -7.12 12.23
C PHE A 236 12.48 -6.18 13.36
N ALA A 237 13.31 -5.19 13.04
CA ALA A 237 13.52 -4.07 13.94
C ALA A 237 12.24 -3.23 14.01
N LEU A 238 11.74 -2.97 15.22
CA LEU A 238 10.52 -2.20 15.40
C LEU A 238 10.74 -0.71 15.15
N GLU A 239 9.89 -0.16 14.29
CA GLU A 239 9.89 1.26 13.95
C GLU A 239 9.20 2.10 15.03
N GLN A 240 9.52 3.39 15.06
CA GLN A 240 9.02 4.35 16.05
C GLN A 240 8.26 5.49 15.37
N PRO A 241 7.27 6.10 16.05
CA PRO A 241 6.55 7.24 15.50
C PRO A 241 7.48 8.43 15.22
N PRO A 242 7.15 9.27 14.23
CA PRO A 242 7.76 10.59 14.11
C PRO A 242 7.29 11.51 15.23
N GLU A 243 8.19 12.35 15.74
CA GLU A 243 7.88 13.32 16.80
C GLU A 243 6.99 14.46 16.27
N SER A 244 7.21 14.84 15.01
CA SER A 244 6.40 15.78 14.25
C SER A 244 6.60 15.53 12.75
N ALA A 245 5.83 16.19 11.90
CA ALA A 245 5.96 16.03 10.45
C ALA A 245 7.40 16.36 10.00
N PHE A 246 8.11 15.35 9.52
CA PHE A 246 9.51 15.43 9.06
C PHE A 246 10.48 15.99 10.09
N HIS A 247 10.28 15.60 11.35
CA HIS A 247 11.21 15.90 12.43
C HIS A 247 12.65 15.45 12.06
N PRO A 248 13.69 16.22 12.42
CA PRO A 248 15.08 15.87 12.08
C PRO A 248 15.51 14.47 12.54
N ASP A 249 15.08 14.04 13.72
CA ASP A 249 15.41 12.71 14.24
C ASP A 249 14.69 11.60 13.47
N ALA A 250 13.41 11.82 13.11
CA ALA A 250 12.66 10.91 12.24
C ALA A 250 13.33 10.78 10.86
N LEU A 251 13.81 11.88 10.28
CA LEU A 251 14.57 11.88 9.02
C LEU A 251 15.90 11.11 9.14
N ALA A 252 16.62 11.27 10.25
CA ALA A 252 17.87 10.55 10.49
C ALA A 252 17.62 9.03 10.58
N ARG A 253 16.59 8.59 11.30
CA ARG A 253 16.15 7.18 11.35
C ARG A 253 15.73 6.69 9.96
N TYR A 254 14.92 7.47 9.26
CA TYR A 254 14.40 7.14 7.93
C TYR A 254 15.49 6.95 6.88
N ALA A 255 16.55 7.76 6.91
CA ALA A 255 17.65 7.67 5.95
C ALA A 255 18.35 6.29 5.97
N VAL A 256 18.40 5.62 7.13
CA VAL A 256 18.93 4.25 7.26
C VAL A 256 18.01 3.27 6.52
N ILE A 257 16.71 3.36 6.78
CA ILE A 257 15.67 2.50 6.17
C ILE A 257 15.64 2.69 4.65
N GLN A 258 15.70 3.94 4.19
CA GLN A 258 15.71 4.27 2.76
C GLN A 258 16.92 3.64 2.04
N ARG A 259 18.13 3.73 2.63
CA ARG A 259 19.33 3.10 2.05
C ARG A 259 19.20 1.58 1.96
N GLN A 260 18.59 0.95 2.97
CA GLN A 260 18.31 -0.48 2.93
C GLN A 260 17.31 -0.84 1.83
N TRP A 261 16.17 -0.14 1.78
CA TRP A 261 15.13 -0.37 0.78
C TRP A 261 15.64 -0.23 -0.65
N MET A 262 16.45 0.79 -0.93
CA MET A 262 17.08 0.96 -2.23
C MET A 262 17.95 -0.25 -2.59
N ARG A 263 18.80 -0.73 -1.68
CA ARG A 263 19.64 -1.91 -1.93
C ARG A 263 18.79 -3.15 -2.23
N ASP A 264 17.74 -3.37 -1.46
CA ASP A 264 16.84 -4.54 -1.62
C ASP A 264 16.17 -4.52 -2.99
N VAL A 265 15.54 -3.41 -3.35
CA VAL A 265 14.83 -3.22 -4.61
C VAL A 265 15.78 -3.35 -5.82
N PHE A 266 16.96 -2.72 -5.79
CA PHE A 266 17.95 -2.88 -6.86
C PHE A 266 18.50 -4.31 -6.97
N SER A 267 18.63 -5.02 -5.84
CA SER A 267 19.12 -6.40 -5.84
C SER A 267 18.11 -7.38 -6.45
N GLU A 268 16.81 -7.17 -6.21
CA GLU A 268 15.73 -7.95 -6.80
C GLU A 268 15.65 -7.72 -8.32
N PHE A 269 15.75 -6.47 -8.79
CA PHE A 269 15.80 -6.18 -10.23
C PHE A 269 16.98 -6.85 -10.94
N SER A 270 18.14 -6.87 -10.29
CA SER A 270 19.34 -7.49 -10.86
C SER A 270 19.23 -9.02 -10.95
N ARG A 271 18.36 -9.65 -10.14
CA ARG A 271 18.08 -11.09 -10.19
C ARG A 271 17.03 -11.45 -11.23
N GLY A 272 16.04 -10.57 -11.46
CA GLY A 272 14.99 -10.76 -12.46
C GLY A 272 15.47 -10.69 -13.92
N THR A 273 16.65 -10.11 -14.19
CA THR A 273 17.25 -10.06 -15.53
C THR A 273 18.13 -11.28 -15.86
N ALA A 274 18.29 -12.24 -14.94
CA ALA A 274 19.22 -13.37 -15.08
C ALA A 274 18.54 -14.73 -15.28
N SER A 275 17.24 -14.79 -15.59
CA SER A 275 16.50 -16.02 -15.92
C SER A 275 16.03 -16.04 -17.37
#